data_AF-A0A5S9N7H9-F1
#
_entry.id   AF-A0A5S9N7H9-F1
#
_cell.length_a   1.000
_cell.length_b   1.000
_cell.length_c   1.000
_cell.angle_alpha   90.00
_cell.angle_beta   90.00
_cell.angle_gamma   90.00
#
_symmetry.space_group_name_H-M   'P 1'
#
loop_
_entity.id
_entity.type
_entity.pdbx_description
1 polymer ?
#
loop_
_entity_poly.entity_id
_entity_poly.type
_entity_poly.pdbx_seq_one_letter_code
_entity_poly.pdbx_strand_id
1 'polypeptide(L)'
;MNQYPSYIYEPAKSIEVFEASEKYLNTNPLLKEKITNLGWCYQSIGKSIPQTMENFWSGHFFPFVESSEELQISFNLVMFGLYKQAFMSLRSALEVGMLSVYYNINDDGHKIVKDWLNSKDAWEANTPRSDKIWKILKKNKNIENFDLKLNLKERFEDLSYLHNFVHTKGYKYSNKLGLMKPNYQTFEETIFLKWLDAYEKVVIIVATLHMLKYPIASIEYEWDDKVGIDNPFPVLEPYEIDRIKEILPFSYFREIQTIASVDPDTQELLEHIKNLPDMTEKEKEQQIVDFDKSMIENGQGFIEWEKQELKWLEKMSDEAKEKVIRRIDSIREWAIENNMMKPKIERLKEEEFFDKNFD
;
A
#
# COMPACT_ATOMS: atom_id res chain seq x y z
N MET A 1 15.68 35.04 8.90
CA MET A 1 14.47 35.71 8.39
C MET A 1 13.84 34.76 7.40
N ASN A 2 12.55 34.44 7.53
CA ASN A 2 11.88 33.52 6.61
C ASN A 2 11.96 34.08 5.18
N GLN A 3 12.45 33.27 4.25
CA GLN A 3 12.64 33.64 2.85
C GLN A 3 11.32 33.99 2.16
N TYR A 4 10.20 33.51 2.72
CA TYR A 4 8.85 33.71 2.21
C TYR A 4 7.92 34.22 3.34
N PRO A 5 7.84 35.54 3.58
CA PRO A 5 7.24 36.11 4.80
C PRO A 5 5.73 35.83 4.98
N SER A 6 5.02 35.48 3.91
CA SER A 6 3.60 35.09 3.96
C SER A 6 3.37 33.60 4.29
N TYR A 7 4.43 32.80 4.32
CA TYR A 7 4.36 31.34 4.45
C TYR A 7 5.02 30.88 5.74
N ILE A 8 4.53 29.78 6.29
CA ILE A 8 4.99 29.26 7.60
C ILE A 8 6.09 28.20 7.47
N TYR A 9 6.42 27.77 6.25
CA TYR A 9 7.40 26.72 6.01
C TYR A 9 8.82 27.27 6.00
N GLU A 10 9.69 26.65 6.80
CA GLU A 10 11.10 26.97 6.91
C GLU A 10 11.92 25.67 6.82
N PRO A 11 12.78 25.50 5.79
CA PRO A 11 13.53 24.26 5.60
C PRO A 11 14.38 23.85 6.81
N ALA A 12 15.09 24.81 7.42
CA ALA A 12 15.91 24.56 8.61
C ALA A 12 15.06 24.07 9.81
N LYS A 13 13.84 24.59 9.95
CA LYS A 13 12.92 24.15 11.00
C LYS A 13 12.42 22.73 10.76
N SER A 14 12.20 22.34 9.50
CA SER A 14 11.83 20.97 9.14
C SER A 14 12.88 19.95 9.60
N ILE A 15 14.16 20.28 9.40
CA ILE A 15 15.29 19.43 9.81
C ILE A 15 15.35 19.32 11.33
N GLU A 16 15.25 20.44 12.05
CA GLU A 16 15.24 20.46 13.52
C GLU A 16 14.10 19.59 14.09
N VAL A 17 12.90 19.67 13.51
CA VAL A 17 11.73 18.90 13.96
C VAL A 17 11.87 17.42 13.63
N PHE A 18 12.44 17.11 12.47
CA PHE A 18 12.76 15.73 12.10
C PHE A 18 13.73 15.11 13.11
N GLU A 19 14.84 15.78 13.42
CA GLU A 19 15.82 15.34 14.42
C GLU A 19 15.18 15.15 15.81
N ALA A 20 14.27 16.05 16.21
CA ALA A 20 13.54 15.93 17.46
C ALA A 20 12.60 14.70 17.47
N SER A 21 11.89 14.46 16.37
CA SER A 21 11.02 13.29 16.19
C SER A 21 11.81 11.99 16.20
N GLU A 22 12.94 11.95 15.50
CA GLU A 22 13.86 10.79 15.51
C GLU A 22 14.42 10.53 16.91
N LYS A 23 14.88 11.59 17.60
CA LYS A 23 15.35 11.47 18.98
C LYS A 23 14.29 10.88 19.89
N TYR A 24 13.04 11.34 19.77
CA TYR A 24 11.91 10.80 20.53
C TYR A 24 11.67 9.31 20.23
N LEU A 25 11.70 8.88 18.97
CA LEU A 25 11.54 7.47 18.61
C LEU A 25 12.73 6.62 19.08
N ASN A 26 13.95 7.14 19.03
CA ASN A 26 15.14 6.45 19.51
C ASN A 26 15.15 6.29 21.03
N THR A 27 14.56 7.21 21.81
CA THR A 27 14.37 7.04 23.26
C THR A 27 13.15 6.21 23.61
N ASN A 28 12.28 5.89 22.65
CA ASN A 28 11.06 5.10 22.82
C ASN A 28 11.02 3.93 21.82
N PRO A 29 11.92 2.93 21.96
CA PRO A 29 12.09 1.88 20.96
C PRO A 29 10.81 1.07 20.70
N LEU A 30 9.96 0.86 21.71
CA LEU A 30 8.68 0.18 21.55
C LEU A 30 7.71 0.93 20.61
N LEU A 31 7.72 2.26 20.64
CA LEU A 31 6.90 3.07 19.73
C LEU A 31 7.45 3.02 18.30
N LYS A 32 8.78 3.05 18.16
CA LYS A 32 9.46 2.92 16.88
C LYS A 32 9.13 1.57 16.23
N GLU A 33 9.29 0.49 16.99
CA GLU A 33 8.94 -0.87 16.57
C GLU A 33 7.47 -0.98 16.17
N LYS A 34 6.55 -0.43 16.98
CA LYS A 34 5.13 -0.42 16.65
C LYS A 34 4.84 0.27 15.32
N ILE A 35 5.42 1.45 15.05
CA ILE A 35 5.26 2.15 13.77
C ILE A 35 5.79 1.31 12.62
N THR A 36 6.98 0.71 12.79
CA THR A 36 7.58 -0.16 11.79
C THR A 36 6.70 -1.37 11.49
N ASN A 37 6.17 -2.04 12.52
CA ASN A 37 5.31 -3.22 12.36
C ASN A 37 3.96 -2.86 11.72
N LEU A 38 3.38 -1.70 12.05
CA LEU A 38 2.17 -1.20 11.40
C LEU A 38 2.41 -0.90 9.90
N GLY A 39 3.54 -0.29 9.56
CA GLY A 39 3.93 -0.06 8.17
C GLY A 39 4.11 -1.36 7.38
N TRP A 40 4.80 -2.34 7.97
CA TRP A 40 4.97 -3.66 7.36
C TRP A 40 3.64 -4.42 7.23
N CYS A 41 2.78 -4.38 8.25
CA CYS A 41 1.45 -4.98 8.19
C CYS A 41 0.65 -4.41 7.02
N TYR A 42 0.71 -3.09 6.81
CA TYR A 42 0.04 -2.45 5.68
C TYR A 42 0.62 -2.94 4.35
N GLN A 43 1.94 -2.95 4.20
CA GLN A 43 2.59 -3.41 2.96
C GLN A 43 2.26 -4.89 2.66
N SER A 44 2.36 -5.76 3.66
CA SER A 44 2.07 -7.18 3.50
C SER A 44 0.62 -7.43 3.09
N ILE A 45 -0.36 -6.69 3.63
CA ILE A 45 -1.75 -6.92 3.22
C ILE A 45 -2.00 -6.60 1.74
N GLY A 46 -1.17 -5.76 1.11
CA GLY A 46 -1.23 -5.52 -0.33
C GLY A 46 -1.10 -6.81 -1.15
N LYS A 47 -0.28 -7.76 -0.70
CA LYS A 47 -0.11 -9.06 -1.36
C LYS A 47 -1.36 -9.96 -1.30
N SER A 48 -2.28 -9.67 -0.38
CA SER A 48 -3.58 -10.37 -0.34
C SER A 48 -4.52 -9.91 -1.45
N ILE A 49 -4.15 -8.94 -2.29
CA ILE A 49 -4.94 -8.54 -3.45
C ILE A 49 -4.39 -9.35 -4.64
N PRO A 50 -5.17 -10.26 -5.26
CA PRO A 50 -4.70 -11.10 -6.36
C PRO A 50 -4.16 -10.26 -7.51
N GLN A 51 -2.85 -10.31 -7.74
CA GLN A 51 -2.20 -9.55 -8.79
C GLN A 51 -1.21 -10.45 -9.53
N THR A 52 -1.26 -10.42 -10.85
CA THR A 52 -0.28 -11.05 -11.74
C THR A 52 0.37 -9.96 -12.57
N MET A 53 1.51 -10.26 -13.20
CA MET A 53 2.11 -9.34 -14.18
C MET A 53 1.13 -8.92 -15.28
N GLU A 54 0.24 -9.83 -15.70
CA GLU A 54 -0.76 -9.56 -16.74
C GLU A 54 -1.84 -8.57 -16.27
N ASN A 55 -2.29 -8.69 -15.02
CA ASN A 55 -3.37 -7.85 -14.51
C ASN A 55 -2.85 -6.64 -13.71
N PHE A 56 -1.53 -6.50 -13.51
CA PHE A 56 -0.91 -5.42 -12.75
C PHE A 56 -1.41 -4.04 -13.21
N TRP A 57 -1.49 -3.85 -14.53
CA TRP A 57 -1.92 -2.62 -15.19
C TRP A 57 -3.43 -2.49 -15.37
N SER A 58 -4.22 -3.46 -14.91
CA SER A 58 -5.69 -3.42 -15.07
C SER A 58 -6.38 -2.44 -14.12
N GLY A 59 -5.63 -1.85 -13.17
CA GLY A 59 -6.07 -0.77 -12.28
C GLY A 59 -6.71 -1.23 -10.97
N HIS A 60 -7.08 -2.50 -10.81
CA HIS A 60 -7.80 -2.97 -9.61
C HIS A 60 -6.97 -2.88 -8.31
N PHE A 61 -5.63 -2.92 -8.39
CA PHE A 61 -4.69 -2.73 -7.28
C PHE A 61 -4.40 -1.26 -6.98
N PHE A 62 -4.68 -0.36 -7.93
CA PHE A 62 -4.33 1.06 -7.85
C PHE A 62 -4.87 1.78 -6.59
N PRO A 63 -6.13 1.56 -6.15
CA PRO A 63 -6.60 2.17 -4.91
C PRO A 63 -5.77 1.76 -3.68
N PHE A 64 -5.28 0.52 -3.64
CA PHE A 64 -4.41 0.09 -2.55
C PHE A 64 -3.06 0.82 -2.59
N VAL A 65 -2.46 0.98 -3.77
CA VAL A 65 -1.20 1.72 -3.96
C VAL A 65 -1.35 3.16 -3.49
N GLU A 66 -2.35 3.89 -3.99
CA GLU A 66 -2.64 5.28 -3.60
C GLU A 66 -2.87 5.41 -2.08
N SER A 67 -3.56 4.43 -1.50
CA SER A 67 -3.78 4.37 -0.07
C SER A 67 -2.48 4.17 0.73
N SER A 68 -1.58 3.31 0.24
CA SER A 68 -0.25 3.09 0.83
C SER A 68 0.63 4.34 0.71
N GLU A 69 0.58 5.05 -0.43
CA GLU A 69 1.29 6.31 -0.63
C GLU A 69 0.80 7.38 0.35
N GLU A 70 -0.51 7.54 0.53
CA GLU A 70 -1.07 8.47 1.51
C GLU A 70 -0.69 8.11 2.96
N LEU A 71 -0.60 6.81 3.28
CA LEU A 71 -0.13 6.35 4.58
C LEU A 71 1.34 6.73 4.81
N GLN A 72 2.19 6.63 3.77
CA GLN A 72 3.59 7.04 3.81
C GLN A 72 3.74 8.56 3.91
N ILE A 73 2.97 9.32 3.12
CA ILE A 73 2.93 10.79 3.17
C ILE A 73 2.54 11.26 4.57
N SER A 74 1.52 10.63 5.17
CA SER A 74 1.10 10.89 6.54
C SER A 74 2.26 10.72 7.54
N PHE A 75 3.02 9.62 7.46
CA PHE A 75 4.19 9.41 8.30
C PHE A 75 5.27 10.47 8.07
N ASN A 76 5.60 10.79 6.83
CA ASN A 76 6.59 11.83 6.52
C ASN A 76 6.18 13.18 7.11
N LEU A 77 4.92 13.56 6.96
CA LEU A 77 4.39 14.81 7.47
C LEU A 77 4.39 14.87 9.01
N VAL A 78 4.10 13.76 9.69
CA VAL A 78 4.15 13.71 11.16
C VAL A 78 5.58 13.91 11.67
N MET A 79 6.58 13.35 10.97
CA MET A 79 8.01 13.49 11.30
C MET A 79 8.50 14.93 11.11
N PHE A 80 7.86 15.73 10.24
CA PHE A 80 8.15 17.15 10.06
C PHE A 80 7.29 18.08 10.94
N GLY A 81 6.46 17.53 11.83
CA GLY A 81 5.55 18.32 12.68
C GLY A 81 4.36 18.93 11.93
N LEU A 82 4.12 18.51 10.69
CA LEU A 82 3.00 18.98 9.85
C LEU A 82 1.73 18.16 10.15
N TYR A 83 1.32 18.17 11.42
CA TYR A 83 0.30 17.27 11.97
C TYR A 83 -1.05 17.37 11.27
N LYS A 84 -1.52 18.57 10.93
CA LYS A 84 -2.83 18.73 10.28
C LYS A 84 -2.86 17.99 8.94
N GLN A 85 -1.81 18.16 8.13
CA GLN A 85 -1.72 17.48 6.85
C GLN A 85 -1.50 15.97 7.03
N ALA A 86 -0.74 15.56 8.05
CA ALA A 86 -0.61 14.14 8.39
C ALA A 86 -1.96 13.47 8.67
N PHE A 87 -2.86 14.11 9.45
CA PHE A 87 -4.22 13.59 9.67
C PHE A 87 -5.11 13.64 8.43
N MET A 88 -4.91 14.61 7.53
CA MET A 88 -5.62 14.65 6.26
C MET A 88 -5.22 13.46 5.37
N SER A 89 -3.92 13.20 5.24
CA SER A 89 -3.41 12.03 4.51
C SER A 89 -3.83 10.71 5.15
N LEU A 90 -3.88 10.59 6.49
CA LEU A 90 -4.46 9.41 7.14
C LEU A 90 -5.90 9.14 6.73
N ARG A 91 -6.71 10.20 6.57
CA ARG A 91 -8.09 10.06 6.12
C ARG A 91 -8.13 9.55 4.68
N SER A 92 -7.31 10.11 3.80
CA SER A 92 -7.19 9.64 2.42
C SER A 92 -6.77 8.18 2.38
N ALA A 93 -5.76 7.78 3.16
CA ALA A 93 -5.32 6.40 3.28
C ALA A 93 -6.49 5.47 3.68
N LEU A 94 -7.28 5.84 4.70
CA LEU A 94 -8.45 5.06 5.10
C LEU A 94 -9.52 4.96 4.00
N GLU A 95 -9.91 6.09 3.41
CA GLU A 95 -11.00 6.13 2.41
C GLU A 95 -10.63 5.35 1.15
N VAL A 96 -9.41 5.54 0.64
CA VAL A 96 -8.92 4.86 -0.56
C VAL A 96 -8.56 3.38 -0.26
N GLY A 97 -8.10 3.08 0.96
CA GLY A 97 -7.83 1.70 1.39
C GLY A 97 -9.11 0.86 1.46
N MET A 98 -10.20 1.44 1.94
CA MET A 98 -11.53 0.82 1.86
C MET A 98 -12.03 0.71 0.41
N LEU A 99 -11.69 1.68 -0.43
CA LEU A 99 -12.06 1.69 -1.84
C LEU A 99 -11.44 0.53 -2.62
N SER A 100 -10.22 0.12 -2.24
CA SER A 100 -9.57 -1.10 -2.76
C SER A 100 -10.47 -2.33 -2.58
N VAL A 101 -10.98 -2.57 -1.37
CA VAL A 101 -11.86 -3.70 -1.10
C VAL A 101 -13.21 -3.53 -1.78
N TYR A 102 -13.74 -2.30 -1.82
CA TYR A 102 -15.01 -1.98 -2.48
C TYR A 102 -15.02 -2.36 -3.96
N TYR A 103 -13.98 -1.97 -4.71
CA TYR A 103 -13.93 -2.26 -6.15
C TYR A 103 -13.68 -3.73 -6.43
N ASN A 104 -12.96 -4.42 -5.53
CA ASN A 104 -12.67 -5.84 -5.67
C ASN A 104 -13.78 -6.75 -5.09
N ILE A 105 -14.83 -6.20 -4.45
CA ILE A 105 -15.84 -6.99 -3.73
C ILE A 105 -16.56 -8.05 -4.58
N ASN A 106 -16.73 -7.79 -5.88
CA ASN A 106 -17.38 -8.69 -6.86
C ASN A 106 -16.40 -9.19 -7.93
N ASP A 107 -15.08 -9.02 -7.74
CA ASP A 107 -14.02 -9.45 -8.66
C ASP A 107 -14.08 -8.83 -10.10
N ASP A 108 -14.94 -7.83 -10.31
CA ASP A 108 -15.11 -7.04 -11.54
C ASP A 108 -14.40 -5.66 -11.48
N GLY A 109 -13.50 -5.46 -10.51
CA GLY A 109 -12.89 -4.16 -10.18
C GLY A 109 -12.24 -3.46 -11.39
N HIS A 110 -11.62 -4.21 -12.29
CA HIS A 110 -10.97 -3.70 -13.50
C HIS A 110 -11.92 -2.97 -14.49
N LYS A 111 -13.24 -3.21 -14.46
CA LYS A 111 -14.21 -2.48 -15.30
C LYS A 111 -14.62 -1.15 -14.66
N ILE A 112 -14.89 -1.18 -13.36
CA ILE A 112 -15.41 -0.02 -12.62
C ILE A 112 -14.28 0.98 -12.31
N VAL A 113 -13.07 0.48 -12.02
CA VAL A 113 -11.92 1.31 -11.70
C VAL A 113 -11.45 2.11 -12.92
N LYS A 114 -11.62 1.62 -14.15
CA LYS A 114 -11.17 2.36 -15.35
C LYS A 114 -11.81 3.73 -15.49
N ASP A 115 -13.09 3.87 -15.15
CA ASP A 115 -13.77 5.17 -15.29
C ASP A 115 -13.33 6.15 -14.21
N TRP A 116 -13.13 5.65 -12.99
CA TRP A 116 -12.57 6.40 -11.87
C TRP A 116 -11.10 6.80 -12.12
N LEU A 117 -10.26 5.87 -12.59
CA LEU A 117 -8.84 6.07 -12.89
C LEU A 117 -8.65 7.09 -14.03
N ASN A 118 -9.48 7.03 -15.06
CA ASN A 118 -9.42 7.97 -16.19
C ASN A 118 -10.07 9.33 -15.87
N SER A 119 -10.51 9.56 -14.63
CA SER A 119 -11.16 10.81 -14.20
C SER A 119 -12.28 11.22 -15.16
N LYS A 120 -13.12 10.26 -15.59
CA LYS A 120 -14.23 10.56 -16.49
C LYS A 120 -15.17 11.56 -15.83
N ASP A 121 -15.63 12.54 -16.60
CA ASP A 121 -16.58 13.57 -16.15
C ASP A 121 -18.01 12.99 -16.06
N ALA A 122 -18.18 12.02 -15.17
CA ALA A 122 -19.45 11.35 -14.88
C ALA A 122 -19.58 11.16 -13.37
N TRP A 123 -20.81 11.31 -12.86
CA TRP A 123 -21.06 11.22 -11.41
C TRP A 123 -20.69 9.85 -10.84
N GLU A 124 -20.87 8.80 -11.64
CA GLU A 124 -20.55 7.41 -11.32
C GLU A 124 -19.04 7.15 -11.22
N ALA A 125 -18.22 8.01 -11.82
CA ALA A 125 -16.75 7.93 -11.77
C ALA A 125 -16.15 8.65 -10.56
N ASN A 126 -16.95 9.34 -9.74
CA ASN A 126 -16.48 9.97 -8.50
C ASN A 126 -16.22 8.93 -7.40
N THR A 127 -15.28 9.23 -6.50
CA THR A 127 -15.04 8.42 -5.29
C THR A 127 -16.34 8.32 -4.48
N PRO A 128 -16.86 7.10 -4.22
CA PRO A 128 -18.09 6.92 -3.48
C PRO A 128 -17.92 7.36 -2.03
N ARG A 129 -18.99 7.92 -1.46
CA ARG A 129 -19.04 8.26 -0.04
C ARG A 129 -18.98 7.00 0.84
N SER A 130 -18.50 7.15 2.07
CA SER A 130 -18.32 6.04 3.02
C SER A 130 -19.60 5.26 3.32
N ASP A 131 -20.77 5.90 3.35
CA ASP A 131 -22.08 5.24 3.50
C ASP A 131 -22.35 4.25 2.36
N LYS A 132 -22.05 4.66 1.12
CA LYS A 132 -22.18 3.82 -0.07
C LYS A 132 -21.15 2.69 -0.06
N ILE A 133 -19.89 2.98 0.33
CA ILE A 133 -18.84 1.96 0.46
C ILE A 133 -19.27 0.87 1.44
N TRP A 134 -19.64 1.24 2.68
CA TRP A 134 -20.08 0.28 3.70
C TRP A 134 -21.29 -0.54 3.28
N LYS A 135 -22.26 0.07 2.59
CA LYS A 135 -23.43 -0.65 2.06
C LYS A 135 -23.04 -1.76 1.09
N ILE A 136 -21.99 -1.54 0.30
CA ILE A 136 -21.49 -2.55 -0.65
C ILE A 136 -20.59 -3.57 0.05
N LEU A 137 -19.68 -3.14 0.94
CA LEU A 137 -18.82 -4.05 1.71
C LEU A 137 -19.67 -5.06 2.51
N LYS A 138 -20.77 -4.63 3.12
CA LYS A 138 -21.71 -5.49 3.85
C LYS A 138 -22.49 -6.49 2.98
N LYS A 139 -22.37 -6.44 1.65
CA LYS A 139 -22.91 -7.51 0.80
C LYS A 139 -22.04 -8.77 0.82
N ASN A 140 -20.77 -8.64 1.18
CA ASN A 140 -19.91 -9.79 1.43
C ASN A 140 -20.25 -10.38 2.80
N LYS A 141 -20.60 -11.68 2.82
CA LYS A 141 -21.06 -12.39 4.02
C LYS A 141 -20.00 -12.41 5.12
N ASN A 142 -18.72 -12.50 4.77
CA ASN A 142 -17.62 -12.55 5.73
C ASN A 142 -17.53 -11.19 6.45
N ILE A 143 -17.57 -10.09 5.70
CA ILE A 143 -17.58 -8.73 6.26
C ILE A 143 -18.83 -8.48 7.12
N GLU A 144 -20.02 -8.87 6.63
CA GLU A 144 -21.27 -8.69 7.36
C GLU A 144 -21.27 -9.44 8.70
N ASN A 145 -20.93 -10.74 8.68
CA ASN A 145 -20.91 -11.58 9.87
C ASN A 145 -19.85 -11.13 10.87
N PHE A 146 -18.68 -10.72 10.38
CA PHE A 146 -17.61 -10.20 11.24
C PHE A 146 -18.04 -8.89 11.92
N ASP A 147 -18.64 -7.96 11.17
CA ASP A 147 -19.12 -6.69 11.72
C ASP A 147 -20.21 -6.90 12.78
N LEU A 148 -21.14 -7.84 12.57
CA LEU A 148 -22.17 -8.18 13.56
C LEU A 148 -21.59 -8.73 14.87
N LYS A 149 -20.42 -9.38 14.83
CA LYS A 149 -19.78 -9.98 16.01
C LYS A 149 -18.80 -9.03 16.72
N LEU A 150 -18.08 -8.21 15.96
CA LEU A 150 -16.91 -7.48 16.45
C LEU A 150 -16.96 -5.96 16.18
N ASN A 151 -18.07 -5.44 15.64
CA ASN A 151 -18.36 -4.02 15.42
C ASN A 151 -17.28 -3.27 14.63
N LEU A 152 -16.83 -3.83 13.49
CA LEU A 152 -15.81 -3.22 12.65
C LEU A 152 -16.21 -1.82 12.14
N LYS A 153 -17.48 -1.62 11.78
CA LYS A 153 -18.02 -0.33 11.33
C LYS A 153 -18.04 0.72 12.43
N GLU A 154 -18.33 0.34 13.66
CA GLU A 154 -18.28 1.26 14.81
C GLU A 154 -16.86 1.81 15.00
N ARG A 155 -15.84 0.94 14.90
CA ARG A 155 -14.44 1.37 14.97
C ARG A 155 -14.03 2.29 13.82
N PHE A 156 -14.62 2.11 12.65
CA PHE A 156 -14.46 3.07 11.56
C PHE A 156 -15.13 4.42 11.89
N GLU A 157 -16.31 4.40 12.49
CA GLU A 157 -17.03 5.62 12.89
C GLU A 157 -16.28 6.40 13.98
N ASP A 158 -15.52 5.72 14.84
CA ASP A 158 -14.61 6.35 15.80
C ASP A 158 -13.52 7.22 15.12
N LEU A 159 -13.19 6.96 13.85
CA LEU A 159 -12.26 7.77 13.05
C LEU A 159 -12.96 8.92 12.30
N SER A 160 -14.28 9.11 12.44
CA SER A 160 -15.03 10.18 11.76
C SER A 160 -14.51 11.58 12.08
N TYR A 161 -13.84 11.77 13.23
CA TYR A 161 -13.22 13.05 13.58
C TYR A 161 -12.12 13.48 12.59
N LEU A 162 -11.54 12.55 11.83
CA LEU A 162 -10.55 12.85 10.79
C LEU A 162 -11.13 13.81 9.72
N HIS A 163 -12.44 13.75 9.47
CA HIS A 163 -13.15 14.66 8.57
C HIS A 163 -12.99 16.14 8.99
N ASN A 164 -12.81 16.41 10.29
CA ASN A 164 -12.65 17.77 10.78
C ASN A 164 -11.34 18.40 10.26
N PHE A 165 -10.30 17.63 9.92
CA PHE A 165 -9.04 18.17 9.41
C PHE A 165 -9.12 18.59 7.94
N VAL A 166 -9.99 17.95 7.15
CA VAL A 166 -10.23 18.30 5.74
C VAL A 166 -11.20 19.48 5.64
N HIS A 167 -12.40 19.36 6.21
CA HIS A 167 -13.38 20.45 6.22
C HIS A 167 -13.18 21.25 7.51
N THR A 168 -12.13 22.07 7.51
CA THR A 168 -11.64 22.84 8.67
C THR A 168 -12.81 23.51 9.44
N LYS A 169 -13.18 22.98 10.62
CA LYS A 169 -14.27 23.51 11.48
C LYS A 169 -13.80 24.59 12.46
N GLY A 170 -12.71 25.28 12.14
CA GLY A 170 -12.13 26.36 12.96
C GLY A 170 -11.14 25.87 14.04
N TYR A 171 -10.54 26.84 14.76
CA TYR A 171 -9.41 26.62 15.67
C TYR A 171 -9.61 25.45 16.65
N LYS A 172 -10.77 25.44 17.31
CA LYS A 172 -11.11 24.50 18.39
C LYS A 172 -11.16 23.02 17.96
N TYR A 173 -11.55 22.74 16.71
CA TYR A 173 -11.91 21.38 16.29
C TYR A 173 -10.94 20.77 15.28
N SER A 174 -10.25 21.59 14.47
CA SER A 174 -9.43 21.09 13.35
C SER A 174 -8.02 21.69 13.25
N ASN A 175 -7.72 22.70 14.07
CA ASN A 175 -6.48 23.49 13.95
C ASN A 175 -5.72 23.65 15.27
N LYS A 176 -6.17 23.02 16.37
CA LYS A 176 -5.43 22.93 17.64
C LYS A 176 -4.37 21.82 17.57
N LEU A 177 -3.60 21.82 16.49
CA LEU A 177 -2.44 20.95 16.28
C LEU A 177 -1.27 21.87 15.96
N GLY A 178 -0.34 22.08 16.89
CA GLY A 178 0.61 23.19 16.80
C GLY A 178 0.57 24.12 18.02
N LEU A 179 1.73 24.66 18.42
CA LEU A 179 1.81 25.86 19.25
C LEU A 179 1.17 27.05 18.50
N MET A 180 -0.07 27.38 18.84
CA MET A 180 -0.85 28.58 18.43
C MET A 180 -1.24 28.69 16.94
N LYS A 181 -0.62 27.96 16.00
CA LYS A 181 -1.02 27.91 14.58
C LYS A 181 -1.07 26.48 14.05
N PRO A 182 -2.10 26.11 13.25
CA PRO A 182 -2.15 24.79 12.64
C PRO A 182 -0.97 24.55 11.70
N ASN A 183 -0.45 23.32 11.70
CA ASN A 183 0.53 22.85 10.72
C ASN A 183 1.86 23.62 10.75
N TYR A 184 2.26 24.08 11.93
CA TYR A 184 3.56 24.71 12.16
C TYR A 184 4.62 23.64 12.45
N GLN A 185 5.84 23.82 11.96
CA GLN A 185 6.92 22.84 12.12
C GLN A 185 7.41 22.83 13.57
N THR A 186 6.75 22.03 14.41
CA THR A 186 7.10 21.77 15.81
C THR A 186 6.88 20.30 16.14
N PHE A 187 7.79 19.70 16.91
CA PHE A 187 7.56 18.39 17.49
C PHE A 187 6.66 18.52 18.72
N GLU A 188 5.56 17.77 18.76
CA GLU A 188 4.60 17.71 19.85
C GLU A 188 4.21 16.27 20.16
N GLU A 189 4.81 15.71 21.20
CA GLU A 189 4.62 14.33 21.64
C GLU A 189 3.14 13.92 21.75
N THR A 190 2.31 14.73 22.41
CA THR A 190 0.89 14.43 22.59
C THR A 190 0.13 14.32 21.27
N ILE A 191 0.51 15.11 20.26
CA ILE A 191 -0.13 15.04 18.94
C ILE A 191 0.42 13.85 18.16
N PHE A 192 1.72 13.62 18.23
CA PHE A 192 2.36 12.46 17.62
C PHE A 192 1.72 11.15 18.11
N LEU A 193 1.47 11.01 19.41
CA LEU A 193 0.81 9.84 19.99
C LEU A 193 -0.65 9.70 19.54
N LYS A 194 -1.39 10.81 19.37
CA LYS A 194 -2.74 10.79 18.80
C LYS A 194 -2.75 10.40 17.32
N TRP A 195 -1.74 10.84 16.58
CA TRP A 195 -1.55 10.42 15.20
C TRP A 195 -1.25 8.92 15.14
N LEU A 196 -0.40 8.40 16.03
CA LEU A 196 -0.08 6.97 16.08
C LEU A 196 -1.30 6.10 16.41
N ASP A 197 -2.16 6.52 17.35
CA ASP A 197 -3.43 5.84 17.64
C ASP A 197 -4.36 5.81 16.42
N ALA A 198 -4.46 6.93 15.68
CA ALA A 198 -5.23 6.98 14.45
C ALA A 198 -4.64 6.11 13.34
N TYR A 199 -3.31 6.16 13.18
CA TYR A 199 -2.54 5.39 12.21
C TYR A 199 -2.75 3.89 12.43
N GLU A 200 -2.63 3.41 13.67
CA GLU A 200 -2.91 2.04 14.06
C GLU A 200 -4.34 1.60 13.70
N LYS A 201 -5.35 2.41 14.06
CA LYS A 201 -6.76 2.09 13.75
C LYS A 201 -7.02 2.01 12.25
N VAL A 202 -6.43 2.90 11.46
CA VAL A 202 -6.53 2.87 9.99
C VAL A 202 -5.93 1.58 9.45
N VAL A 203 -4.70 1.24 9.85
CA VAL A 203 -4.01 0.01 9.43
C VAL A 203 -4.83 -1.22 9.80
N ILE A 204 -5.33 -1.32 11.03
CA ILE A 204 -6.14 -2.46 11.48
C ILE A 204 -7.43 -2.59 10.66
N ILE A 205 -8.15 -1.49 10.41
CA ILE A 205 -9.41 -1.53 9.64
C ILE A 205 -9.15 -2.00 8.21
N VAL A 206 -8.17 -1.39 7.53
CA VAL A 206 -7.86 -1.73 6.14
C VAL A 206 -7.36 -3.17 6.04
N ALA A 207 -6.47 -3.59 6.94
CA ALA A 207 -5.96 -4.95 6.98
C ALA A 207 -7.08 -5.96 7.17
N THR A 208 -7.96 -5.71 8.17
CA THR A 208 -9.10 -6.56 8.47
C THR A 208 -10.05 -6.69 7.27
N LEU A 209 -10.37 -5.59 6.59
CA LEU A 209 -11.28 -5.63 5.43
C LEU A 209 -10.72 -6.46 4.27
N HIS A 210 -9.42 -6.34 3.98
CA HIS A 210 -8.77 -7.15 2.94
C HIS A 210 -8.76 -8.63 3.34
N MET A 211 -8.38 -8.96 4.57
CA MET A 211 -8.42 -10.35 5.06
C MET A 211 -9.83 -10.94 5.09
N LEU A 212 -10.88 -10.13 5.27
CA LEU A 212 -12.27 -10.63 5.20
C LEU A 212 -12.73 -10.88 3.77
N LYS A 213 -12.23 -10.11 2.79
CA LYS A 213 -12.44 -10.39 1.36
C LYS A 213 -11.61 -11.59 0.90
N TYR A 214 -10.39 -11.74 1.41
CA TYR A 214 -9.48 -12.83 1.09
C TYR A 214 -9.05 -13.60 2.36
N PRO A 215 -9.93 -14.44 2.95
CA PRO A 215 -9.64 -15.14 4.20
C PRO A 215 -8.43 -16.07 4.14
N ILE A 216 -8.07 -16.55 2.94
CA ILE A 216 -6.87 -17.37 2.73
C ILE A 216 -5.58 -16.67 3.20
N ALA A 217 -5.53 -15.33 3.23
CA ALA A 217 -4.42 -14.55 3.77
C ALA A 217 -4.15 -14.78 5.26
N SER A 218 -5.04 -15.47 5.98
CA SER A 218 -4.85 -15.89 7.38
C SER A 218 -4.31 -17.31 7.56
N ILE A 219 -4.14 -18.05 6.46
CA ILE A 219 -3.70 -19.45 6.47
C ILE A 219 -2.18 -19.50 6.32
N GLU A 220 -1.51 -20.08 7.30
CA GLU A 220 -0.08 -20.35 7.26
C GLU A 220 0.21 -21.58 6.40
N TYR A 221 0.93 -21.37 5.31
CA TYR A 221 1.41 -22.42 4.42
C TYR A 221 2.63 -21.88 3.65
N GLU A 222 3.54 -22.77 3.27
CA GLU A 222 4.73 -22.43 2.48
C GLU A 222 4.35 -22.40 0.99
N TRP A 223 4.00 -21.20 0.50
CA TRP A 223 3.48 -21.03 -0.86
C TRP A 223 4.59 -20.84 -1.90
N ASP A 224 5.76 -20.32 -1.51
CA ASP A 224 6.85 -19.92 -2.43
C ASP A 224 7.28 -21.05 -3.38
N ASP A 225 7.29 -22.30 -2.90
CA ASP A 225 7.62 -23.46 -3.72
C ASP A 225 6.56 -23.77 -4.79
N LYS A 226 5.32 -23.29 -4.64
CA LYS A 226 4.23 -23.51 -5.60
C LYS A 226 4.13 -22.43 -6.67
N VAL A 227 4.43 -21.18 -6.33
CA VAL A 227 4.08 -20.01 -7.18
C VAL A 227 5.21 -19.03 -7.43
N GLY A 228 6.31 -19.10 -6.68
CA GLY A 228 7.43 -18.19 -6.83
C GLY A 228 7.05 -16.73 -6.61
N ILE A 229 7.65 -15.83 -7.39
CA ILE A 229 7.51 -14.38 -7.20
C ILE A 229 6.29 -13.77 -7.93
N ASP A 230 5.79 -14.41 -9.00
CA ASP A 230 4.59 -13.99 -9.73
C ASP A 230 3.38 -14.75 -9.17
N ASN A 231 3.05 -14.45 -7.93
CA ASN A 231 2.02 -15.16 -7.18
C ASN A 231 0.63 -14.61 -7.55
N PRO A 232 -0.22 -15.37 -8.26
CA PRO A 232 -1.56 -14.92 -8.63
C PRO A 232 -2.54 -14.97 -7.46
N PHE A 233 -2.15 -15.58 -6.33
CA PHE A 233 -3.05 -15.89 -5.23
C PHE A 233 -2.93 -14.87 -4.09
N PRO A 234 -4.04 -14.58 -3.40
CA PRO A 234 -4.08 -13.63 -2.29
C PRO A 234 -3.53 -14.21 -0.98
N VAL A 235 -2.36 -14.84 -1.04
CA VAL A 235 -1.71 -15.53 0.09
C VAL A 235 -0.58 -14.68 0.65
N LEU A 236 -0.25 -14.93 1.91
CA LEU A 236 0.82 -14.23 2.63
C LEU A 236 1.85 -15.24 3.12
N GLU A 237 3.10 -14.80 3.21
CA GLU A 237 4.16 -15.62 3.79
C GLU A 237 3.99 -15.77 5.31
N PRO A 238 4.46 -16.88 5.92
CA PRO A 238 4.30 -17.11 7.36
C PRO A 238 4.77 -15.94 8.24
N TYR A 239 5.92 -15.34 7.92
CA TYR A 239 6.45 -14.19 8.66
C TYR A 239 5.58 -12.93 8.53
N GLU A 240 4.84 -12.78 7.44
CA GLU A 240 3.91 -11.67 7.24
C GLU A 240 2.65 -11.88 8.08
N ILE A 241 2.15 -13.11 8.11
CA ILE A 241 1.02 -13.50 8.94
C ILE A 241 1.37 -13.29 10.42
N ASP A 242 2.56 -13.67 10.86
CA ASP A 242 3.00 -13.46 12.25
C ASP A 242 3.02 -11.99 12.64
N ARG A 243 3.51 -11.10 11.77
CA ARG A 243 3.45 -9.64 12.00
C ARG A 243 2.01 -9.14 12.06
N ILE A 244 1.13 -9.63 11.19
CA ILE A 244 -0.30 -9.26 11.21
C ILE A 244 -0.96 -9.71 12.52
N LYS A 245 -0.63 -10.90 13.04
CA LYS A 245 -1.15 -11.39 14.34
C LYS A 245 -0.74 -10.48 15.50
N GLU A 246 0.46 -9.92 15.48
CA GLU A 246 0.93 -9.00 16.51
C GLU A 246 0.19 -7.66 16.50
N ILE A 247 -0.26 -7.22 15.32
CA ILE A 247 -0.96 -5.94 15.13
C ILE A 247 -2.48 -6.06 15.33
N LEU A 248 -3.11 -7.12 14.80
CA LEU A 248 -4.54 -7.29 14.89
C LEU A 248 -4.95 -7.71 16.31
N PRO A 249 -6.12 -7.24 16.81
CA PRO A 249 -6.69 -7.79 18.03
C PRO A 249 -6.85 -9.32 17.91
N PHE A 250 -6.49 -10.05 18.96
CA PHE A 250 -6.56 -11.53 18.95
C PHE A 250 -7.93 -12.07 18.51
N SER A 251 -9.02 -11.43 18.95
CA SER A 251 -10.38 -11.81 18.54
C SER A 251 -10.64 -11.62 17.05
N TYR A 252 -10.00 -10.64 16.41
CA TYR A 252 -10.15 -10.35 14.99
C TYR A 252 -9.49 -11.45 14.18
N PHE A 253 -8.20 -11.69 14.44
CA PHE A 253 -7.44 -12.69 13.71
C PHE A 253 -8.06 -14.09 13.86
N ARG A 254 -8.49 -14.45 15.07
CA ARG A 254 -9.16 -15.73 15.34
C ARG A 254 -10.47 -15.90 14.55
N GLU A 255 -11.29 -14.84 14.47
CA GLU A 255 -12.54 -14.89 13.71
C GLU A 255 -12.25 -14.98 12.20
N ILE A 256 -11.25 -14.27 11.69
CA ILE A 256 -10.80 -14.37 10.29
C ILE A 256 -10.35 -15.80 9.97
N GLN A 257 -9.55 -16.44 10.84
CA GLN A 257 -9.16 -17.85 10.65
C GLN A 257 -10.36 -18.79 10.70
N THR A 258 -11.34 -18.52 11.55
CA THR A 258 -12.58 -19.30 11.61
C THR A 258 -13.34 -19.20 10.29
N ILE A 259 -13.47 -17.98 9.75
CA ILE A 259 -14.05 -17.73 8.42
C ILE A 259 -13.27 -18.51 7.36
N ALA A 260 -11.93 -18.39 7.33
CA ALA A 260 -11.09 -19.06 6.34
C ALA A 260 -11.28 -20.58 6.35
N SER A 261 -11.50 -21.19 7.52
CA SER A 261 -11.69 -22.64 7.66
C SER A 261 -13.02 -23.18 7.13
N VAL A 262 -14.02 -22.32 6.93
CA VAL A 262 -15.38 -22.74 6.50
C VAL A 262 -15.83 -22.09 5.19
N ASP A 263 -15.16 -21.03 4.75
CA ASP A 263 -15.42 -20.34 3.49
C ASP A 263 -15.11 -21.28 2.31
N PRO A 264 -16.11 -21.67 1.50
CA PRO A 264 -15.93 -22.68 0.46
C PRO A 264 -14.89 -22.27 -0.58
N ASP A 265 -14.92 -21.01 -1.02
CA ASP A 265 -14.02 -20.47 -2.03
C ASP A 265 -12.57 -20.49 -1.52
N THR A 266 -12.37 -20.14 -0.25
CA THR A 266 -11.06 -20.22 0.42
C THR A 266 -10.53 -21.65 0.50
N GLN A 267 -11.38 -22.62 0.88
CA GLN A 267 -10.97 -24.02 0.99
C GLN A 267 -10.69 -24.65 -0.38
N GLU A 268 -11.49 -24.33 -1.39
CA GLU A 268 -11.27 -24.76 -2.78
C GLU A 268 -9.94 -24.21 -3.31
N LEU A 269 -9.67 -22.92 -3.09
CA LEU A 269 -8.40 -22.31 -3.49
C LEU A 269 -7.20 -22.93 -2.76
N LEU A 270 -7.31 -23.13 -1.45
CA LEU A 270 -6.26 -23.79 -0.65
C LEU A 270 -5.94 -25.18 -1.21
N GLU A 271 -6.96 -25.97 -1.53
CA GLU A 271 -6.77 -27.31 -2.10
C GLU A 271 -6.19 -27.26 -3.51
N HIS A 272 -6.62 -26.30 -4.33
CA HIS A 272 -6.02 -26.06 -5.64
C HIS A 272 -4.50 -25.80 -5.53
N ILE A 273 -4.09 -24.89 -4.66
CA ILE A 273 -2.68 -24.52 -4.50
C ILE A 273 -1.84 -25.69 -3.97
N LYS A 274 -2.35 -26.47 -3.02
CA LYS A 274 -1.67 -27.67 -2.52
C LYS A 274 -1.38 -28.69 -3.62
N ASN A 275 -2.28 -28.79 -4.59
CA ASN A 275 -2.19 -29.73 -5.70
C ASN A 275 -1.34 -29.21 -6.87
N LEU A 276 -0.88 -27.95 -6.83
CA LEU A 276 0.10 -27.46 -7.80
C LEU A 276 1.43 -28.21 -7.65
N PRO A 277 2.13 -28.54 -8.75
CA PRO A 277 3.50 -29.02 -8.66
C PRO A 277 4.41 -27.93 -8.10
N ASP A 278 5.50 -28.33 -7.45
CA ASP A 278 6.52 -27.38 -7.01
C ASP A 278 7.24 -26.80 -8.24
N MET A 279 7.52 -25.50 -8.20
CA MET A 279 8.30 -24.79 -9.19
C MET A 279 9.78 -25.16 -9.10
N THR A 280 10.39 -25.37 -10.25
CA THR A 280 11.83 -25.52 -10.36
C THR A 280 12.53 -24.16 -10.21
N GLU A 281 13.80 -24.18 -9.77
CA GLU A 281 14.64 -22.97 -9.70
C GLU A 281 14.72 -22.21 -11.03
N LYS A 282 14.64 -22.93 -12.16
CA LYS A 282 14.66 -22.32 -13.49
C LYS A 282 13.37 -21.55 -13.77
N GLU A 283 12.22 -22.05 -13.34
CA GLU A 283 10.94 -21.38 -13.51
C GLU A 283 10.84 -20.15 -12.60
N LYS A 284 11.29 -20.26 -11.34
CA LYS A 284 11.39 -19.10 -10.43
C LYS A 284 12.31 -18.02 -11.01
N GLU A 285 13.45 -18.40 -11.58
CA GLU A 285 14.36 -17.44 -12.22
C GLU A 285 13.75 -16.77 -13.45
N GLN A 286 13.01 -17.52 -14.26
CA GLN A 286 12.33 -17.00 -15.45
C GLN A 286 11.28 -15.95 -15.08
N GLN A 287 10.49 -16.17 -14.01
CA GLN A 287 9.56 -15.17 -13.51
C GLN A 287 10.28 -13.85 -13.16
N ILE A 288 11.43 -13.91 -12.49
CA ILE A 288 12.17 -12.69 -12.12
C ILE A 288 12.62 -11.93 -13.37
N VAL A 289 13.15 -12.64 -14.36
CA VAL A 289 13.54 -12.05 -15.64
C VAL A 289 12.35 -11.38 -16.34
N ASP A 290 11.18 -12.03 -16.36
CA ASP A 290 10.00 -11.50 -17.03
C ASP A 290 9.41 -10.28 -16.29
N PHE A 291 9.47 -10.29 -14.96
CA PHE A 291 9.11 -9.13 -14.13
C PHE A 291 10.00 -7.92 -14.43
N ASP A 292 11.31 -8.12 -14.42
CA ASP A 292 12.29 -7.07 -14.67
C ASP A 292 12.10 -6.46 -16.08
N LYS A 293 11.88 -7.31 -17.09
CA LYS A 293 11.55 -6.87 -18.45
C LYS A 293 10.28 -6.02 -18.50
N SER A 294 9.22 -6.44 -17.81
CA SER A 294 7.96 -5.68 -17.76
C SER A 294 8.14 -4.30 -17.09
N MET A 295 8.93 -4.23 -16.01
CA MET A 295 9.28 -2.99 -15.33
C MET A 295 10.11 -2.05 -16.21
N ILE A 296 11.06 -2.60 -16.97
CA ILE A 296 11.85 -1.84 -17.95
C ILE A 296 10.97 -1.32 -19.09
N GLU A 297 10.15 -2.19 -19.66
CA GLU A 297 9.29 -1.88 -20.81
C GLU A 297 8.25 -0.80 -20.45
N ASN A 298 7.65 -0.90 -19.27
CA ASN A 298 6.56 0.00 -18.86
C ASN A 298 7.01 1.17 -17.97
N GLY A 299 8.26 1.19 -17.51
CA GLY A 299 8.78 2.17 -16.55
C GLY A 299 9.90 3.04 -17.10
N GLN A 300 10.99 3.13 -16.32
CA GLN A 300 12.09 4.07 -16.51
C GLN A 300 13.15 3.62 -17.53
N GLY A 301 12.97 2.47 -18.19
CA GLY A 301 13.96 1.89 -19.10
C GLY A 301 15.12 1.18 -18.37
N PHE A 302 15.93 0.44 -19.13
CA PHE A 302 16.99 -0.42 -18.59
C PHE A 302 18.01 0.37 -17.75
N ILE A 303 18.42 1.57 -18.19
CA ILE A 303 19.50 2.32 -17.53
C ILE A 303 19.17 2.65 -16.07
N GLU A 304 17.97 3.16 -15.80
CA GLU A 304 17.60 3.49 -14.42
C GLU A 304 17.16 2.26 -13.61
N TRP A 305 16.61 1.23 -14.26
CA TRP A 305 16.39 -0.06 -13.61
C TRP A 305 17.72 -0.67 -13.12
N GLU A 306 18.75 -0.73 -13.97
CA GLU A 306 20.07 -1.26 -13.64
C GLU A 306 20.69 -0.52 -12.45
N LYS A 307 20.62 0.81 -12.44
CA LYS A 307 21.12 1.63 -11.33
C LYS A 307 20.40 1.34 -10.01
N GLN A 308 19.12 0.98 -10.06
CA GLN A 308 18.38 0.58 -8.86
C GLN A 308 18.85 -0.81 -8.39
N GLU A 309 18.94 -1.79 -9.28
CA GLU A 309 19.42 -3.13 -8.96
C GLU A 309 20.85 -3.13 -8.38
N LEU A 310 21.76 -2.35 -8.99
CA LEU A 310 23.13 -2.22 -8.51
C LEU A 310 23.22 -1.61 -7.10
N LYS A 311 22.28 -0.73 -6.70
CA LYS A 311 22.22 -0.23 -5.32
C LYS A 311 21.80 -1.30 -4.32
N TRP A 312 20.96 -2.24 -4.74
CA TRP A 312 20.53 -3.35 -3.90
C TRP A 312 21.63 -4.41 -3.75
N LEU A 313 22.44 -4.62 -4.80
CA LEU A 313 23.60 -5.54 -4.77
C LEU A 313 24.58 -5.27 -3.63
N GLU A 314 24.79 -4.00 -3.25
CA GLU A 314 25.72 -3.63 -2.16
C GLU A 314 25.34 -4.26 -0.81
N LYS A 315 24.07 -4.66 -0.65
CA LYS A 315 23.52 -5.21 0.60
C LYS A 315 23.39 -6.74 0.58
N MET A 316 23.82 -7.40 -0.49
CA MET A 316 23.64 -8.85 -0.70
C MET A 316 24.90 -9.67 -0.35
N SER A 317 24.72 -10.98 -0.15
CA SER A 317 25.85 -11.94 -0.06
C SER A 317 26.53 -12.11 -1.42
N ASP A 318 27.81 -12.51 -1.42
CA ASP A 318 28.59 -12.63 -2.66
C ASP A 318 28.02 -13.66 -3.65
N GLU A 319 27.48 -14.78 -3.14
CA GLU A 319 26.79 -15.79 -3.96
C GLU A 319 25.52 -15.23 -4.64
N ALA A 320 24.76 -14.39 -3.94
CA ALA A 320 23.57 -13.75 -4.50
C ALA A 320 23.95 -12.68 -5.55
N LYS A 321 25.05 -11.95 -5.32
CA LYS A 321 25.56 -10.96 -6.28
C LYS A 321 25.88 -11.59 -7.63
N GLU A 322 26.56 -12.75 -7.66
CA GLU A 322 26.86 -13.41 -8.93
C GLU A 322 25.60 -13.78 -9.73
N LYS A 323 24.58 -14.29 -9.05
CA LYS A 323 23.31 -14.66 -9.68
C LYS A 323 22.62 -13.43 -10.29
N VAL A 324 22.56 -12.33 -9.55
CA VAL A 324 21.96 -11.07 -9.99
C VAL A 324 22.77 -10.41 -11.11
N ILE A 325 24.10 -10.40 -11.05
CA ILE A 325 24.95 -9.85 -12.13
C ILE A 325 24.71 -10.60 -13.45
N ARG A 326 24.68 -11.94 -13.41
CA ARG A 326 24.35 -12.76 -14.61
C ARG A 326 22.98 -12.40 -15.18
N ARG A 327 21.99 -12.13 -14.33
CA ARG A 327 20.66 -11.68 -14.75
C ARG A 327 20.68 -10.31 -15.41
N ILE A 328 21.36 -9.33 -14.79
CA ILE A 328 21.52 -7.97 -15.33
C ILE A 328 22.14 -8.02 -16.73
N ASP A 329 23.19 -8.83 -16.92
CA ASP A 329 23.84 -8.96 -18.23
C ASP A 329 22.89 -9.56 -19.28
N SER A 330 22.13 -10.61 -18.92
CA SER A 330 21.14 -11.20 -19.83
C SER A 330 20.01 -10.22 -20.19
N ILE A 331 19.52 -9.42 -19.23
CA ILE A 331 18.50 -8.41 -19.48
C ILE A 331 19.07 -7.25 -20.30
N ARG A 332 20.35 -6.90 -20.13
CA ARG A 332 21.03 -5.86 -20.93
C ARG A 332 21.04 -6.22 -22.40
N GLU A 333 21.41 -7.45 -22.73
CA GLU A 333 21.39 -7.96 -24.11
C GLU A 333 19.98 -7.84 -24.72
N TRP A 334 18.97 -8.34 -23.99
CA TRP A 334 17.56 -8.20 -24.40
C TRP A 334 17.15 -6.73 -24.59
N ALA A 335 17.55 -5.84 -23.67
CA ALA A 335 17.17 -4.44 -23.71
C ALA A 335 17.79 -3.69 -24.90
N ILE A 336 19.02 -4.05 -25.30
CA ILE A 336 19.66 -3.52 -26.50
C ILE A 336 18.90 -3.98 -27.75
N GLU A 337 18.60 -5.28 -27.84
CA GLU A 337 17.92 -5.88 -29.00
C GLU A 337 16.50 -5.33 -29.21
N ASN A 338 15.80 -4.98 -28.13
CA ASN A 338 14.40 -4.54 -28.15
C ASN A 338 14.23 -3.02 -27.99
N ASN A 339 15.31 -2.24 -28.10
CA ASN A 339 15.31 -0.79 -27.90
C ASN A 339 14.68 -0.36 -26.56
N MET A 340 14.99 -1.04 -25.46
CA MET A 340 14.41 -0.81 -24.12
C MET A 340 15.34 -0.01 -23.19
N MET A 341 16.39 0.61 -23.74
CA MET A 341 17.43 1.28 -22.93
C MET A 341 16.90 2.52 -22.21
N LYS A 342 15.98 3.26 -22.82
CA LYS A 342 15.43 4.54 -22.34
C LYS A 342 14.01 4.40 -21.79
N PRO A 343 13.54 5.36 -20.97
CA PRO A 343 12.16 5.37 -20.48
C PRO A 343 11.13 5.30 -21.60
N LYS A 344 9.98 4.65 -21.35
CA LYS A 344 8.89 4.49 -22.33
C LYS A 344 8.49 5.80 -23.00
N ILE A 345 8.41 6.90 -22.23
CA ILE A 345 8.05 8.23 -22.74
C ILE A 345 9.05 8.74 -23.79
N GLU A 346 10.35 8.48 -23.60
CA GLU A 346 11.38 8.91 -24.56
C GLU A 346 11.34 8.06 -25.82
N ARG A 347 11.17 6.75 -25.67
CA ARG A 347 11.04 5.82 -26.81
C ARG A 347 9.84 6.16 -27.70
N LEU A 348 8.68 6.46 -27.08
CA LEU A 348 7.48 6.90 -27.81
C LEU A 348 7.66 8.24 -28.55
N LYS A 349 8.56 9.12 -28.09
CA LYS A 349 8.91 10.36 -28.80
C LYS A 349 9.82 10.08 -29.99
N GLU A 350 10.77 9.17 -29.85
CA GLU A 350 11.68 8.75 -30.93
C GLU A 350 10.95 7.99 -32.04
N GLU A 351 9.80 7.37 -31.73
CA GLU A 351 8.92 6.66 -32.67
C GLU A 351 7.87 7.56 -33.36
N GLU A 352 7.99 8.90 -33.26
CA GLU A 352 7.03 9.89 -33.82
C GLU A 352 5.56 9.72 -33.36
N PHE A 353 5.31 9.03 -32.24
CA PHE A 353 3.95 8.68 -31.82
C PHE A 353 3.11 9.89 -31.37
N PHE A 354 3.78 10.95 -30.90
CA PHE A 354 3.14 12.19 -30.45
C PHE A 354 2.98 13.28 -31.52
N ASP A 355 3.64 13.15 -32.68
CA ASP A 355 3.61 14.17 -33.75
C ASP A 355 2.43 13.98 -34.74
N LYS A 356 1.59 12.96 -34.57
CA LYS A 356 0.49 12.64 -35.52
C LYS A 356 -0.94 12.92 -35.02
N ASN A 357 -1.15 13.44 -33.82
CA ASN A 357 -2.50 13.63 -33.26
C ASN A 357 -2.76 15.01 -32.63
N PHE A 358 -2.20 16.07 -33.21
CA PHE A 358 -2.66 17.44 -32.98
C PHE A 358 -2.63 18.22 -34.30
N ASP A 359 -3.63 17.97 -35.15
CA ASP A 359 -4.15 18.93 -36.14
C ASP A 359 -5.66 19.10 -35.90
#